data_AF-A0A9X4EQP2-F1
#
_entry.id   AF-A0A9X4EQP2-F1
#
_cell.length_a   1.000
_cell.length_b   1.000
_cell.length_c   1.000
_cell.angle_alpha   90.00
_cell.angle_beta   90.00
_cell.angle_gamma   90.00
#
_symmetry.space_group_name_H-M   'P 1'
#
loop_
_entity.id
_entity.type
_entity.pdbx_description
1 polymer ?
#
loop_
_entity_poly.entity_id
_entity_poly.type
_entity_poly.pdbx_seq_one_letter_code
_entity_poly.pdbx_strand_id
1 'polypeptide(L)' 'MLNKIVNLNGVTILNRKELHSIAGSTCRIAVRNEDGSFRHWSAKVYSVEEAQSAYQLQQEYNDGSYASGYCCASC' A
#
# COMPACT_ATOMS: atom_id res chain seq x y z
N MET A 1 -2.16 17.88 45.08
CA MET A 1 -3.06 17.04 44.28
C MET A 1 -2.42 16.77 42.93
N LEU A 2 -2.09 15.49 42.70
CA LEU A 2 -1.97 14.75 41.43
C LEU A 2 -1.20 15.34 40.22
N ASN A 3 0.00 14.78 40.04
CA ASN A 3 0.64 14.33 38.80
C ASN A 3 -0.13 14.56 37.49
N LYS A 4 0.49 15.30 36.57
CA LYS A 4 0.57 14.91 35.15
C LYS A 4 1.87 15.44 34.56
N ILE A 5 2.93 14.67 34.79
CA ILE A 5 4.14 14.66 33.96
C ILE A 5 3.67 14.26 32.56
N VAL A 6 3.46 15.22 31.67
CA VAL A 6 3.38 14.92 30.24
C VAL A 6 4.82 14.85 29.75
N ASN A 7 5.30 13.62 29.70
CA ASN A 7 6.63 13.23 29.28
C ASN A 7 6.82 13.60 27.80
N LEU A 8 7.54 14.68 27.53
CA LEU A 8 7.89 15.21 26.19
C LEU A 8 9.03 14.39 25.53
N ASN A 9 8.95 13.06 25.58
CA ASN A 9 9.93 12.17 24.94
C ASN A 9 9.22 11.30 23.90
N GLY A 10 9.28 11.69 22.63
CA GLY A 10 8.95 10.78 21.52
C GLY A 10 7.82 11.21 20.58
N VAL A 11 7.64 12.51 20.30
CA VAL A 11 6.93 12.89 19.07
C VAL A 11 7.90 12.66 17.90
N THR A 12 8.01 11.41 17.46
CA THR A 12 8.62 11.11 16.17
C THR A 12 7.72 11.76 15.12
N ILE A 13 8.20 12.81 14.46
CA ILE A 13 7.55 13.33 13.25
C ILE A 13 7.76 12.25 12.19
N LEU A 14 6.84 11.28 12.18
CA LEU A 14 6.82 10.21 11.20
C LEU A 14 6.68 10.87 9.85
N ASN A 15 7.63 10.58 8.95
CA ASN A 15 7.51 11.09 7.60
C ASN A 15 6.23 10.52 6.96
N ARG A 16 5.72 11.15 5.90
CA ARG A 16 4.43 10.74 5.29
C ARG A 16 4.37 9.24 4.95
N LYS A 17 5.52 8.63 4.62
CA LYS A 17 5.64 7.19 4.32
C LYS A 17 5.45 6.32 5.58
N GLU A 18 6.02 6.73 6.71
CA GLU A 18 5.85 6.05 8.00
C GLU A 18 4.44 6.24 8.58
N LEU A 19 3.86 7.42 8.41
CA LEU A 19 2.48 7.70 8.80
C LEU A 19 1.48 6.87 7.97
N HIS A 20 1.74 6.66 6.69
CA HIS A 20 0.94 5.77 5.82
C HIS A 20 1.12 4.28 6.15
N SER A 21 2.32 3.88 6.59
CA SER A 21 2.61 2.52 7.07
C SER A 21 1.85 2.22 8.37
N ILE A 22 1.76 3.18 9.29
CA ILE A 22 1.08 3.04 10.58
C ILE A 22 -0.45 3.24 10.47
N ALA A 23 -0.92 4.13 9.59
CA ALA A 23 -2.35 4.40 9.41
C ALA A 23 -3.10 3.32 8.60
N GLY A 24 -2.42 2.27 8.13
CA GLY A 24 -3.06 1.18 7.38
C GLY A 24 -3.59 1.65 6.03
N SER A 25 -2.73 2.28 5.22
CA SER A 25 -3.13 2.66 3.85
C SER A 25 -3.41 1.39 3.04
N THR A 26 -4.68 1.16 2.75
CA THR A 26 -5.12 0.00 1.98
C THR A 26 -4.97 0.29 0.48
N CYS A 27 -4.06 -0.41 -0.18
CA CYS A 27 -3.76 -0.25 -1.60
C CYS A 27 -4.50 -1.25 -2.48
N ARG A 28 -4.81 -0.87 -3.72
CA ARG A 28 -5.22 -1.81 -4.78
C ARG A 28 -4.17 -1.85 -5.88
N ILE A 29 -4.05 -3.00 -6.51
CA ILE A 29 -3.10 -3.27 -7.59
C ILE A 29 -3.81 -3.13 -8.94
N ALA A 30 -3.18 -2.46 -9.90
CA ALA A 30 -3.65 -2.40 -11.28
C ALA A 30 -3.22 -3.67 -12.01
N VAL A 31 -4.18 -4.50 -12.39
CA VAL A 31 -3.94 -5.73 -13.13
C VAL A 31 -4.10 -5.45 -14.63
N ARG A 32 -3.13 -5.88 -15.43
CA ARG A 32 -3.16 -5.84 -16.90
C ARG A 32 -3.21 -7.24 -17.46
N ASN A 33 -3.86 -7.40 -18.60
CA ASN A 33 -3.77 -8.63 -19.37
C ASN A 33 -2.36 -8.82 -19.92
N GLU A 34 -2.05 -10.03 -20.40
CA GLU A 34 -0.76 -10.36 -21.03
C GLU A 34 -0.41 -9.39 -22.19
N ASP A 35 -1.42 -8.96 -22.94
CA ASP A 35 -1.27 -7.98 -24.04
C ASP A 35 -1.00 -6.53 -23.58
N GLY A 36 -0.96 -6.29 -22.27
CA GLY A 36 -0.74 -4.98 -21.66
C GLY A 36 -1.99 -4.09 -21.55
N SER A 37 -3.16 -4.53 -22.01
CA SER A 37 -4.41 -3.80 -21.82
C SER A 37 -4.82 -3.79 -20.34
N PHE A 38 -5.42 -2.68 -19.88
CA PHE A 38 -5.91 -2.59 -18.50
C PHE A 38 -7.08 -3.54 -18.30
N ARG A 39 -7.02 -4.34 -17.24
CA ARG A 39 -8.04 -5.33 -16.92
C ARG A 39 -8.96 -4.83 -15.80
N HIS A 40 -8.42 -4.67 -14.60
CA HIS A 40 -9.15 -4.17 -13.43
C HIS A 40 -8.20 -3.80 -12.29
N TRP A 41 -8.74 -3.13 -11.27
CA TRP A 41 -8.10 -3.04 -9.96
C TRP A 41 -8.31 -4.32 -9.14
N SER A 42 -7.38 -4.67 -8.27
CA SER A 42 -7.53 -5.82 -7.38
C SER A 42 -8.74 -5.66 -6.45
N ALA A 43 -9.52 -6.72 -6.30
CA ALA A 43 -10.65 -6.76 -5.35
C ALA A 43 -10.16 -6.82 -3.90
N LYS A 44 -9.05 -7.54 -3.65
CA LYS A 44 -8.33 -7.52 -2.37
C LYS A 44 -7.64 -6.17 -2.19
N VAL A 45 -7.60 -5.72 -0.94
CA VAL A 45 -6.80 -4.57 -0.50
C VAL A 45 -5.53 -5.04 0.18
N TYR A 46 -4.43 -4.37 -0.12
CA TYR A 46 -3.06 -4.74 0.22
C TYR A 46 -2.44 -3.68 1.12
N SER A 47 -1.43 -4.05 1.90
CA SER A 47 -0.53 -3.04 2.48
C SER A 47 0.28 -2.36 1.37
N VAL A 48 0.89 -1.22 1.69
CA VAL A 48 1.82 -0.54 0.78
C VAL A 48 2.97 -1.45 0.37
N GLU A 49 3.52 -2.22 1.33
CA GLU A 49 4.66 -3.12 1.10
C GLU A 49 4.29 -4.30 0.19
N GLU A 50 3.12 -4.90 0.41
CA GLU A 50 2.62 -5.97 -0.44
C GLU A 50 2.34 -5.47 -1.86
N ALA A 51 1.67 -4.32 -1.99
CA ALA A 51 1.33 -3.74 -3.29
C ALA A 51 2.58 -3.32 -4.08
N GLN A 52 3.56 -2.73 -3.40
CA GLN A 52 4.85 -2.37 -4.00
C GLN A 52 5.63 -3.62 -4.43
N SER A 53 5.64 -4.68 -3.61
CA SER A 53 6.33 -5.93 -3.94
C SER A 53 5.69 -6.60 -5.16
N ALA A 54 4.35 -6.66 -5.21
CA ALA A 54 3.63 -7.21 -6.34
C ALA A 54 3.92 -6.45 -7.64
N TYR A 55 3.97 -5.12 -7.59
CA TYR A 55 4.35 -4.29 -8.74
C TYR A 55 5.80 -4.53 -9.17
N GLN A 56 6.76 -4.51 -8.23
CA GLN A 56 8.18 -4.67 -8.54
C GLN A 56 8.51 -6.04 -9.14
N LEU A 57 7.84 -7.09 -8.67
CA LEU A 57 8.00 -8.45 -9.16
C LEU A 57 7.12 -8.76 -10.38
N GLN A 58 6.35 -7.77 -10.86
CA GLN A 58 5.34 -7.96 -11.92
C GLN A 58 4.50 -9.22 -11.68
N GLN A 59 3.99 -9.38 -10.45
CA GLN A 59 3.32 -10.60 -10.02
C GLN A 59 2.33 -11.09 -11.07
N GLU A 60 2.60 -12.28 -11.60
CA GLU A 60 1.75 -12.96 -12.58
C GLU A 60 0.63 -13.74 -11.89
N TYR A 61 -0.52 -13.83 -12.57
CA TYR A 61 -1.66 -14.62 -12.15
C TYR A 61 -1.86 -15.79 -13.12
N ASN A 62 -2.64 -16.79 -12.70
CA ASN A 62 -2.82 -18.05 -13.44
C ASN A 62 -3.40 -17.90 -14.87
N ASP A 63 -3.93 -16.72 -15.21
CA ASP A 63 -4.50 -16.39 -16.52
C ASP A 63 -3.57 -15.53 -17.40
N GLY A 64 -2.28 -15.41 -17.03
CA GLY A 64 -1.29 -14.61 -17.75
C GLY A 64 -1.38 -13.10 -17.50
N SER A 65 -2.36 -12.65 -16.71
CA SER A 65 -2.40 -11.25 -16.27
C SER A 65 -1.30 -10.95 -15.25
N TYR A 66 -0.92 -9.69 -15.11
CA TYR A 66 0.16 -9.28 -14.21
C TYR A 66 -0.11 -7.96 -13.49
N ALA A 67 0.54 -7.78 -12.34
CA ALA A 67 0.53 -6.54 -11.58
C ALA A 67 1.38 -5.46 -12.29
N SER A 68 0.75 -4.35 -12.66
CA SER A 68 1.37 -3.27 -13.45
C SER A 68 1.51 -1.93 -12.71
N GLY A 69 0.98 -1.85 -11.49
CA GLY A 69 1.02 -0.65 -10.65
C GLY A 69 0.14 -0.80 -9.42
N TYR A 70 0.10 0.21 -8.55
CA TYR A 70 -0.77 0.23 -7.38
C TYR A 70 -1.15 1.65 -6.95
N CYS A 71 -2.27 1.79 -6.24
CA CYS A 71 -2.71 3.04 -5.61
C CYS A 71 -3.21 2.79 -4.18
N CYS A 72 -2.95 3.73 -3.26
CA CYS A 72 -3.13 3.56 -1.80
C CYS A 72 -4.09 4.55 -1.13
N ALA A 73 -4.75 5.43 -1.90
CA ALA A 73 -5.64 6.46 -1.36
C ALA A 73 -7.03 6.44 -2.00
N SER A 74 -7.10 6.25 -3.33
CA SER A 74 -8.33 6.01 -4.11
C SER A 74 -7.92 5.64 -5.53
N CYS A 75 -8.43 4.52 -6.06
CA CYS A 75 -8.01 3.92 -7.33
C CYS A 75 -9.10 4.03 -8.40
#